data_AF-A0A563EKH3-F1
#
_entry.id   AF-A0A563EKH3-F1
#
_cell.length_a   1.000
_cell.length_b   1.000
_cell.length_c   1.000
_cell.angle_alpha   90.00
_cell.angle_beta   90.00
_cell.angle_gamma   90.00
#
_symmetry.space_group_name_H-M   'P 1'
#
loop_
_entity.id
_entity.type
_entity.pdbx_description
1 polymer ?
#
loop_
_entity_poly.entity_id
_entity_poly.type
_entity_poly.pdbx_seq_one_letter_code
_entity_poly.pdbx_strand_id
1 'polypeptide(L)'
;MAWRVANSLLTLRDQIDRRFPGRNRVSDGYIGDSNHQNTDSDHNPWYGPGIVTAADWTHDPGAGFDIDRFTDELAASRDPRIKYIIANGLILDSRPQFNPWKWMPYTGSNPHRSHVHLSVVASPASDDTRPWNIPMLGGAPNPDPSRPPNVPAWPLPQDHYFGLISGPEQSHGGFYEGERKWVKLIQQALQRKGFAPTDPRWADGLYEQPTADSVAAWQRAHMPGTTRYGEVWSDDWPILLRG
;
A
#
# COMPACT_ATOMS: atom_id res chain seq x y z
N MET A 1 30.80 5.88 -15.52
CA MET A 1 30.19 6.07 -14.18
C MET A 1 29.51 4.78 -13.80
N ALA A 2 29.63 4.32 -12.56
CA ALA A 2 28.93 3.12 -12.09
C ALA A 2 27.45 3.47 -11.88
N TRP A 3 26.55 2.77 -12.57
CA TRP A 3 25.11 2.90 -12.41
C TRP A 3 24.55 1.71 -11.64
N ARG A 4 23.35 1.86 -11.07
CA ARG A 4 22.60 0.75 -10.47
C ARG A 4 21.10 0.89 -10.68
N VAL A 5 20.38 -0.21 -10.52
CA VAL A 5 18.91 -0.21 -10.46
C VAL A 5 18.46 0.27 -9.08
N ALA A 6 17.30 0.92 -9.03
CA ALA A 6 16.60 1.24 -7.78
C ALA A 6 16.33 -0.02 -6.95
N ASN A 7 16.61 0.01 -5.65
CA ASN A 7 16.51 -1.19 -4.80
C ASN A 7 15.07 -1.71 -4.64
N SER A 8 14.06 -0.84 -4.76
CA SER A 8 12.66 -1.28 -4.76
C SER A 8 12.33 -2.18 -5.95
N LEU A 9 12.87 -1.90 -7.14
CA LEU A 9 12.68 -2.71 -8.35
C LEU A 9 13.39 -4.06 -8.23
N LEU A 10 14.57 -4.10 -7.59
CA LEU A 10 15.26 -5.35 -7.27
C LEU A 10 14.46 -6.21 -6.28
N THR A 11 13.85 -5.58 -5.27
CA THR A 11 12.95 -6.25 -4.32
C THR A 11 11.75 -6.87 -5.05
N LEU A 12 11.14 -6.12 -5.98
CA LEU A 12 10.02 -6.60 -6.79
C LEU A 12 10.42 -7.77 -7.68
N ARG A 13 11.56 -7.67 -8.38
CA ARG A 13 12.13 -8.77 -9.16
C ARG A 13 12.26 -10.03 -8.32
N ASP A 14 12.85 -9.93 -7.13
CA ASP A 14 13.08 -11.10 -6.27
C ASP A 14 11.75 -11.73 -5.79
N GLN A 15 10.70 -10.94 -5.59
CA GLN A 15 9.35 -11.46 -5.31
C GLN A 15 8.73 -12.16 -6.52
N ILE A 16 8.84 -11.57 -7.71
CA ILE A 16 8.35 -12.16 -8.97
C ILE A 16 9.07 -13.48 -9.24
N ASP A 17 10.40 -13.49 -9.18
CA ASP A 17 11.22 -14.68 -9.47
C ASP A 17 11.02 -15.79 -8.44
N ARG A 18 10.79 -15.44 -7.16
CA ARG A 18 10.41 -16.43 -6.15
C ARG A 18 9.05 -17.06 -6.43
N ARG A 19 8.09 -16.26 -6.89
CA ARG A 19 6.71 -16.71 -7.14
C ARG A 19 6.56 -17.49 -8.44
N PHE A 20 7.33 -17.13 -9.45
CA PHE A 20 7.27 -17.66 -10.82
C PHE A 20 8.68 -18.02 -11.32
N PRO A 21 9.35 -19.01 -10.71
CA PRO A 21 10.76 -19.31 -10.99
C PRO A 21 11.01 -19.80 -12.43
N GLY A 22 10.00 -20.34 -13.09
CA GLY A 22 10.08 -20.87 -14.46
C GLY A 22 9.57 -19.93 -15.54
N ARG A 23 9.24 -18.67 -15.23
CA ARG A 23 8.73 -17.72 -16.23
C ARG A 23 9.78 -17.35 -17.26
N ASN A 24 9.32 -17.04 -18.45
CA ASN A 24 10.09 -16.38 -19.48
C ASN A 24 10.58 -15.00 -18.99
N ARG A 25 11.80 -14.64 -19.39
CA ARG A 25 12.49 -13.39 -19.05
C ARG A 25 13.03 -12.67 -20.30
N VAL A 26 12.60 -13.05 -21.50
CA VAL A 26 13.14 -12.54 -22.77
C VAL A 26 13.03 -11.01 -22.92
N SER A 27 12.04 -10.40 -22.28
CA SER A 27 11.81 -8.96 -22.26
C SER A 27 12.07 -8.33 -20.90
N ASP A 28 12.71 -9.04 -19.96
CA ASP A 28 13.12 -8.43 -18.70
C ASP A 28 14.26 -7.45 -18.96
N GLY A 29 14.13 -6.23 -18.45
CA GLY A 29 15.05 -5.15 -18.75
C GLY A 29 15.14 -4.15 -17.60
N TYR A 30 16.33 -3.59 -17.40
CA TYR A 30 16.53 -2.52 -16.41
C TYR A 30 17.19 -1.32 -17.06
N ILE A 31 18.26 -1.53 -17.83
CA ILE A 31 18.96 -0.45 -18.54
C ILE A 31 18.54 -0.38 -20.00
N GLY A 32 18.39 0.83 -20.52
CA GLY A 32 18.15 1.07 -21.94
C GLY A 32 19.38 0.66 -22.77
N ASP A 33 19.15 0.19 -23.99
CA ASP A 33 20.23 -0.04 -24.94
C ASP A 33 20.98 1.26 -25.27
N SER A 34 22.12 1.16 -25.96
CA SER A 34 22.94 2.33 -26.32
C SER A 34 22.19 3.37 -27.17
N ASN A 35 21.11 2.99 -27.84
CA ASN A 35 20.26 3.91 -28.61
C ASN A 35 19.26 4.65 -27.69
N HIS A 36 18.76 3.99 -26.64
CA HIS A 36 17.91 4.59 -25.59
C HIS A 36 18.66 5.57 -24.68
N GLN A 37 19.99 5.42 -24.54
CA GLN A 37 20.83 6.30 -23.70
C GLN A 37 20.85 7.78 -24.14
N ASN A 38 20.44 8.09 -25.37
CA ASN A 38 20.36 9.46 -25.89
C ASN A 38 18.98 10.13 -25.70
N THR A 39 18.09 9.52 -24.91
CA THR A 39 16.73 10.01 -24.69
C THR A 39 16.43 10.19 -23.19
N ASP A 40 15.47 11.07 -22.85
CA ASP A 40 14.99 11.21 -21.47
C ASP A 40 14.13 10.00 -21.10
N SER A 41 14.77 8.95 -20.57
CA SER A 41 14.14 7.68 -20.18
C SER A 41 14.52 7.27 -18.76
N ASP A 42 13.55 6.73 -18.02
CA ASP A 42 13.77 6.19 -16.68
C ASP A 42 14.63 4.90 -16.69
N HIS A 43 14.85 4.30 -17.87
CA HIS A 43 15.82 3.23 -18.12
C HIS A 43 17.27 3.70 -18.23
N ASN A 44 17.50 5.03 -18.22
CA ASN A 44 18.85 5.59 -18.19
C ASN A 44 19.29 5.87 -16.74
N PRO A 45 20.58 5.80 -16.43
CA PRO A 45 21.09 6.23 -15.13
C PRO A 45 20.95 7.76 -15.00
N TRP A 46 19.93 8.22 -14.27
CA TRP A 46 19.59 9.65 -14.27
C TRP A 46 19.35 10.21 -12.87
N TYR A 47 18.87 9.40 -11.93
CA TYR A 47 18.58 9.86 -10.58
C TYR A 47 19.81 9.72 -9.65
N GLY A 48 20.18 10.79 -8.95
CA GLY A 48 21.27 10.76 -7.96
C GLY A 48 22.61 10.27 -8.54
N PRO A 49 23.29 9.28 -7.91
CA PRO A 49 24.61 8.79 -8.34
C PRO A 49 24.59 7.96 -9.66
N GLY A 50 23.50 7.99 -10.43
CA GLY A 50 23.31 7.13 -11.60
C GLY A 50 22.36 5.96 -11.32
N ILE A 51 21.21 6.25 -10.74
CA ILE A 51 20.16 5.25 -10.46
C ILE A 51 19.21 5.18 -11.65
N VAL A 52 18.95 3.96 -12.09
CA VAL A 52 17.93 3.59 -13.08
C VAL A 52 16.63 3.28 -12.34
N THR A 53 15.55 3.95 -12.72
CA THR A 53 14.27 3.92 -12.00
C THR A 53 13.17 3.21 -12.77
N ALA A 54 13.49 2.50 -13.85
CA ALA A 54 12.56 1.68 -14.61
C ALA A 54 12.97 0.21 -14.65
N ALA A 55 11.97 -0.66 -14.78
CA ALA A 55 12.14 -2.08 -15.04
C ALA A 55 11.01 -2.59 -15.94
N ASP A 56 11.39 -3.52 -16.82
CA ASP A 56 10.48 -4.30 -17.64
C ASP A 56 10.41 -5.74 -17.13
N TRP A 57 9.22 -6.34 -17.17
CA TRP A 57 9.03 -7.77 -16.91
C TRP A 57 8.18 -8.43 -17.98
N THR A 58 8.69 -9.53 -18.52
CA THR A 58 8.07 -10.33 -19.58
C THR A 58 6.71 -10.84 -19.17
N HIS A 59 5.70 -10.69 -20.02
CA HIS A 59 4.40 -11.34 -19.89
C HIS A 59 4.53 -12.84 -20.19
N ASP A 60 4.23 -13.67 -19.20
CA ASP A 60 4.24 -15.13 -19.35
C ASP A 60 3.10 -15.76 -18.53
N PRO A 61 1.86 -15.67 -19.03
CA PRO A 61 0.71 -16.22 -18.35
C PRO A 61 0.77 -17.76 -18.31
N GLY A 62 1.51 -18.40 -19.23
CA GLY A 62 1.73 -19.85 -19.23
C GLY A 62 2.51 -20.34 -18.01
N ALA A 63 3.45 -19.52 -17.52
CA ALA A 63 4.15 -19.73 -16.25
C ALA A 63 3.47 -19.05 -15.04
N GLY A 64 2.31 -18.42 -15.24
CA GLY A 64 1.49 -17.78 -14.20
C GLY A 64 1.76 -16.29 -13.97
N PHE A 65 2.71 -15.67 -14.68
CA PHE A 65 2.97 -14.23 -14.60
C PHE A 65 2.18 -13.48 -15.68
N ASP A 66 0.93 -13.19 -15.36
CA ASP A 66 0.00 -12.42 -16.19
C ASP A 66 0.14 -10.91 -15.91
N ILE A 67 0.41 -10.10 -16.94
CA ILE A 67 0.61 -8.66 -16.77
C ILE A 67 -0.69 -7.92 -16.52
N ASP A 68 -1.83 -8.39 -17.02
CA ASP A 68 -3.12 -7.72 -16.80
C ASP A 68 -3.46 -7.74 -15.30
N ARG A 69 -3.37 -8.93 -14.71
CA ARG A 69 -3.54 -9.10 -13.26
C ARG A 69 -2.50 -8.30 -12.48
N PHE A 70 -1.23 -8.35 -12.90
CA PHE A 70 -0.14 -7.68 -12.18
C PHE A 70 -0.30 -6.16 -12.17
N THR A 71 -0.66 -5.55 -13.30
CA THR A 71 -0.85 -4.11 -13.40
C THR A 71 -2.09 -3.63 -12.67
N ASP A 72 -3.18 -4.41 -12.68
CA ASP A 72 -4.38 -4.12 -11.88
C ASP A 72 -4.05 -4.12 -10.38
N GLU A 73 -3.29 -5.11 -9.91
CA GLU A 73 -2.88 -5.21 -8.51
C GLU A 73 -1.89 -4.08 -8.11
N LEU A 74 -0.96 -3.71 -9.00
CA LEU A 74 -0.10 -2.54 -8.80
C LEU A 74 -0.91 -1.24 -8.74
N ALA A 75 -1.86 -1.04 -9.65
CA ALA A 75 -2.71 0.14 -9.68
C ALA A 75 -3.58 0.24 -8.41
N ALA A 76 -4.19 -0.86 -7.99
CA ALA A 76 -4.98 -0.96 -6.77
C ALA A 76 -4.14 -0.71 -5.52
N SER A 77 -2.84 -1.02 -5.56
CA SER A 77 -1.97 -0.86 -4.41
C SER A 77 -1.75 0.59 -3.98
N ARG A 78 -1.85 1.51 -4.94
CA ARG A 78 -1.38 2.89 -4.81
C ARG A 78 -0.04 3.03 -4.10
N ASP A 79 0.87 2.09 -4.35
CA ASP A 79 2.19 2.10 -3.73
C ASP A 79 2.89 3.43 -4.06
N PRO A 80 3.33 4.20 -3.05
CA PRO A 80 3.87 5.54 -3.25
C PRO A 80 5.19 5.55 -4.03
N ARG A 81 5.79 4.38 -4.26
CA ARG A 81 6.98 4.24 -5.09
C ARG A 81 6.65 4.33 -6.57
N ILE A 82 5.42 4.02 -6.99
CA ILE A 82 5.02 4.00 -8.41
C ILE A 82 5.01 5.43 -8.95
N LYS A 83 5.74 5.66 -10.04
CA LYS A 83 5.67 6.89 -10.86
C LYS A 83 4.66 6.69 -11.99
N TYR A 84 4.82 5.63 -12.78
CA TYR A 84 3.84 5.21 -13.78
C TYR A 84 4.05 3.74 -14.18
N ILE A 85 3.02 3.16 -14.80
CA ILE A 85 2.96 1.80 -15.31
C ILE A 85 2.52 1.87 -16.77
N ILE A 86 3.14 1.10 -17.66
CA ILE A 86 2.72 0.96 -19.06
C ILE A 86 2.55 -0.53 -19.39
N ALA A 87 1.39 -0.88 -19.92
CA ALA A 87 1.09 -2.23 -20.39
C ALA A 87 -0.07 -2.19 -21.38
N ASN A 88 -0.07 -3.08 -22.38
CA ASN A 88 -1.19 -3.29 -23.29
C ASN A 88 -1.73 -2.04 -24.01
N GLY A 89 -0.84 -1.07 -24.31
CA GLY A 89 -1.18 0.19 -24.95
C GLY A 89 -1.89 1.17 -24.00
N LEU A 90 -1.76 0.96 -22.69
CA LEU A 90 -2.28 1.83 -21.64
C LEU A 90 -1.15 2.32 -20.74
N ILE A 91 -1.35 3.50 -20.16
CA ILE A 91 -0.49 4.09 -19.14
C ILE A 91 -1.33 4.51 -17.94
N LEU A 92 -0.84 4.20 -16.75
CA LEU A 92 -1.34 4.75 -15.49
C LEU A 92 -0.21 5.52 -14.84
N ASP A 93 -0.47 6.77 -14.48
CA ASP A 93 0.51 7.65 -13.85
C ASP A 93 0.05 8.00 -12.43
N SER A 94 0.97 8.19 -11.49
CA SER A 94 0.64 8.62 -10.12
C SER A 94 0.76 10.13 -9.92
N ARG A 95 1.42 10.83 -10.85
CA ARG A 95 1.75 12.25 -10.71
C ARG A 95 0.51 13.12 -10.98
N PRO A 96 0.30 14.22 -10.22
CA PRO A 96 -0.92 15.02 -10.28
C PRO A 96 -1.28 15.57 -11.67
N GLN A 97 -0.28 15.88 -12.50
CA GLN A 97 -0.46 16.48 -13.81
C GLN A 97 -0.82 15.47 -14.92
N PHE A 98 -0.88 14.16 -14.64
CA PHE A 98 -1.07 13.10 -15.65
C PHE A 98 -2.26 12.20 -15.36
N ASN A 99 -3.41 12.75 -14.92
CA ASN A 99 -4.61 11.97 -14.58
C ASN A 99 -4.32 10.87 -13.55
N PRO A 100 -3.94 11.23 -12.31
CA PRO A 100 -3.38 10.30 -11.35
C PRO A 100 -4.32 9.11 -11.10
N TRP A 101 -3.75 7.91 -11.14
CA TRP A 101 -4.42 6.62 -10.89
C TRP A 101 -5.57 6.30 -11.87
N LYS A 102 -5.52 6.84 -13.08
CA LYS A 102 -6.44 6.48 -14.17
C LYS A 102 -5.66 5.87 -15.32
N TRP A 103 -6.17 4.76 -15.85
CA TRP A 103 -5.68 4.18 -17.09
C TRP A 103 -6.04 5.08 -18.27
N MET A 104 -5.02 5.52 -18.99
CA MET A 104 -5.12 6.37 -20.18
C MET A 104 -4.53 5.65 -21.39
N PRO A 105 -4.96 5.95 -22.63
CA PRO A 105 -4.30 5.42 -23.82
C PRO A 105 -2.82 5.82 -23.85
N TYR A 106 -1.95 4.85 -24.14
CA TYR A 106 -0.52 5.07 -24.36
C TYR A 106 -0.21 5.07 -25.86
N THR A 107 0.44 6.13 -26.33
CA THR A 107 0.72 6.36 -27.76
C THR A 107 2.20 6.24 -28.12
N GLY A 108 3.02 5.67 -27.23
CA GLY A 108 4.43 5.39 -27.54
C GLY A 108 4.59 4.28 -28.59
N SER A 109 5.77 4.19 -29.18
CA SER A 109 6.08 3.28 -30.29
C SER A 109 6.02 1.80 -29.92
N ASN A 110 6.38 1.45 -28.67
CA ASN A 110 6.25 0.11 -28.13
C ASN A 110 4.96 0.02 -27.29
N PRO A 111 3.94 -0.74 -27.69
CA PRO A 111 2.67 -0.81 -26.95
C PRO A 111 2.72 -1.69 -25.69
N HIS A 112 3.86 -2.25 -25.29
CA HIS A 112 4.01 -3.06 -24.07
C HIS A 112 3.01 -4.23 -23.97
N ARG A 113 2.87 -5.00 -25.06
CA ARG A 113 1.98 -6.19 -25.11
C ARG A 113 2.68 -7.50 -24.70
N SER A 114 4.02 -7.51 -24.69
CA SER A 114 4.83 -8.68 -24.32
C SER A 114 5.49 -8.54 -22.95
N HIS A 115 5.37 -7.40 -22.30
CA HIS A 115 5.96 -7.07 -21.02
C HIS A 115 5.23 -5.89 -20.40
N VAL A 116 5.31 -5.77 -19.09
CA VAL A 116 4.93 -4.57 -18.35
C VAL A 116 6.17 -3.70 -18.16
N HIS A 117 6.01 -2.38 -18.30
CA HIS A 117 6.98 -1.38 -17.87
C HIS A 117 6.52 -0.75 -16.56
N LEU A 118 7.40 -0.68 -15.58
CA LEU A 118 7.18 0.05 -14.34
C LEU A 118 8.31 1.06 -14.11
N SER A 119 7.92 2.32 -13.92
CA SER A 119 8.83 3.35 -13.39
C SER A 119 8.49 3.67 -11.94
N VAL A 120 9.53 3.78 -11.11
CA VAL A 120 9.43 4.30 -9.74
C VAL A 120 9.82 5.78 -9.67
N VAL A 121 9.39 6.45 -8.61
CA VAL A 121 9.60 7.89 -8.39
C VAL A 121 11.09 8.23 -8.26
N ALA A 122 11.51 9.39 -8.78
CA ALA A 122 12.86 9.89 -8.61
C ALA A 122 13.05 10.59 -7.26
N SER A 123 12.95 9.82 -6.20
CA SER A 123 13.10 10.24 -4.82
C SER A 123 13.71 9.11 -4.00
N PRO A 124 14.08 9.33 -2.73
CA PRO A 124 14.57 8.25 -1.86
C PRO A 124 13.62 7.05 -1.76
N ALA A 125 12.31 7.24 -2.03
CA ALA A 125 11.34 6.14 -2.06
C ALA A 125 11.65 5.10 -3.15
N SER A 126 12.36 5.44 -4.24
CA SER A 126 12.81 4.45 -5.23
C SER A 126 13.72 3.36 -4.62
N ASP A 127 14.41 3.66 -3.52
CA ASP A 127 15.29 2.72 -2.83
C ASP A 127 14.65 2.06 -1.61
N ASP A 128 13.36 2.28 -1.37
CA ASP A 128 12.63 1.62 -0.30
C ASP A 128 12.41 0.12 -0.61
N THR A 129 13.09 -0.73 0.17
CA THR A 129 13.13 -2.18 0.04
C THR A 129 12.01 -2.92 0.75
N ARG A 130 11.01 -2.22 1.30
CA ARG A 130 9.81 -2.89 1.83
C ARG A 130 9.20 -3.80 0.76
N PRO A 131 8.75 -5.02 1.10
CA PRO A 131 8.11 -5.90 0.14
C PRO A 131 6.95 -5.22 -0.58
N TRP A 132 6.80 -5.45 -1.88
CA TRP A 132 5.65 -5.02 -2.64
C TRP A 132 4.43 -5.85 -2.21
N ASN A 133 3.38 -5.16 -1.77
CA ASN A 133 2.14 -5.81 -1.34
C ASN A 133 1.22 -6.09 -2.53
N ILE A 134 1.58 -7.12 -3.31
CA ILE A 134 0.91 -7.48 -4.55
C ILE A 134 0.33 -8.90 -4.41
N PRO A 135 -1.00 -9.09 -4.44
CA PRO A 135 -1.65 -10.37 -4.15
C PRO A 135 -1.13 -11.58 -4.94
N MET A 136 -0.85 -11.44 -6.24
CA MET A 136 -0.31 -12.54 -7.05
C MET A 136 1.09 -12.96 -6.62
N LEU A 137 1.82 -12.07 -5.94
CA LEU A 137 3.15 -12.31 -5.36
C LEU A 137 3.09 -12.76 -3.89
N GLY A 138 1.90 -13.04 -3.36
CA GLY A 138 1.70 -13.41 -1.96
C GLY A 138 1.49 -12.23 -1.00
N GLY A 139 1.27 -11.02 -1.54
CA GLY A 139 0.80 -9.88 -0.76
C GLY A 139 -0.62 -10.08 -0.21
N ALA A 140 -0.95 -9.39 0.86
CA ALA A 140 -2.33 -9.30 1.32
C ALA A 140 -3.12 -8.39 0.35
N PRO A 141 -4.43 -8.62 0.14
CA PRO A 141 -5.27 -7.68 -0.60
C PRO A 141 -5.10 -6.29 -0.04
N ASN A 142 -4.72 -5.32 -0.88
CA ASN A 142 -4.68 -3.94 -0.42
C ASN A 142 -6.11 -3.50 -0.06
N PRO A 143 -6.32 -2.88 1.11
CA PRO A 143 -7.56 -2.15 1.31
C PRO A 143 -7.62 -1.05 0.25
N ASP A 144 -8.64 -1.11 -0.61
CA ASP A 144 -8.88 -0.18 -1.72
C ASP A 144 -8.70 1.30 -1.27
N PRO A 145 -7.72 2.03 -1.82
CA PRO A 145 -7.45 3.42 -1.44
C PRO A 145 -8.37 4.45 -2.12
N SER A 146 -9.27 4.01 -3.02
CA SER A 146 -10.31 4.86 -3.63
C SER A 146 -11.62 4.83 -2.87
N ARG A 147 -11.81 3.79 -2.04
CA ARG A 147 -12.89 3.72 -1.07
C ARG A 147 -12.35 4.36 0.20
N PRO A 148 -12.86 5.51 0.69
CA PRO A 148 -12.67 5.81 2.11
C PRO A 148 -13.05 4.50 2.83
N PRO A 149 -12.22 3.96 3.75
CA PRO A 149 -12.58 2.72 4.43
C PRO A 149 -14.02 2.92 4.85
N ASN A 150 -14.92 2.08 4.35
CA ASN A 150 -16.35 2.29 4.52
C ASN A 150 -16.53 2.20 6.02
N VAL A 151 -16.50 3.35 6.71
CA VAL A 151 -16.39 3.35 8.15
C VAL A 151 -17.66 2.63 8.57
N PRO A 152 -17.55 1.44 9.18
CA PRO A 152 -18.74 0.68 9.51
C PRO A 152 -19.67 1.58 10.31
N ALA A 153 -20.99 1.44 10.15
CA ALA A 153 -21.90 2.16 11.03
C ALA A 153 -21.53 1.87 12.49
N TRP A 154 -21.70 2.86 13.37
CA TRP A 154 -21.46 2.68 14.80
C TRP A 154 -22.21 1.43 15.29
N PRO A 155 -21.51 0.41 15.81
CA PRO A 155 -22.11 -0.91 16.01
C PRO A 155 -22.74 -1.09 17.40
N LEU A 156 -22.57 -0.12 18.30
CA LEU A 156 -23.02 -0.22 19.68
C LEU A 156 -24.34 0.53 19.91
N PRO A 157 -25.14 0.12 20.91
CA PRO A 157 -26.30 0.89 21.35
C PRO A 157 -25.95 2.32 21.79
N GLN A 158 -26.98 3.14 21.99
CA GLN A 158 -26.83 4.43 22.64
C GLN A 158 -26.24 4.25 24.05
N ASP A 159 -25.37 5.18 24.47
CA ASP A 159 -24.69 5.21 25.78
C ASP A 159 -23.63 4.11 26.01
N HIS A 160 -23.34 3.29 25.00
CA HIS A 160 -22.26 2.30 25.01
C HIS A 160 -21.05 2.81 24.24
N TYR A 161 -19.86 2.27 24.55
CA TYR A 161 -18.58 2.73 24.00
C TYR A 161 -17.57 1.58 23.90
N PHE A 162 -16.51 1.76 23.11
CA PHE A 162 -15.35 0.86 23.20
C PHE A 162 -14.38 1.41 24.25
N GLY A 163 -14.01 0.56 25.21
CA GLY A 163 -13.17 0.93 26.34
C GLY A 163 -12.58 -0.31 26.98
N LEU A 164 -12.01 -0.16 28.18
CA LEU A 164 -11.34 -1.26 28.88
C LEU A 164 -12.23 -2.52 28.95
N ILE A 165 -11.64 -3.69 28.66
CA ILE A 165 -12.31 -5.00 28.78
C ILE A 165 -12.75 -5.31 30.22
N SER A 166 -12.08 -4.72 31.20
CA SER A 166 -12.44 -4.76 32.62
C SER A 166 -13.44 -3.69 33.03
N GLY A 167 -13.98 -2.92 32.08
CA GLY A 167 -14.89 -1.82 32.32
C GLY A 167 -16.30 -2.27 32.71
N PRO A 168 -17.22 -1.31 32.92
CA PRO A 168 -18.63 -1.60 33.19
C PRO A 168 -19.32 -2.23 31.97
N GLU A 169 -20.58 -2.66 32.11
CA GLU A 169 -21.37 -3.30 31.04
C GLU A 169 -21.43 -2.48 29.73
N GLN A 170 -21.35 -1.16 29.83
CA GLN A 170 -21.36 -0.24 28.70
C GLN A 170 -20.02 -0.19 27.93
N SER A 171 -18.95 -0.73 28.52
CA SER A 171 -17.59 -0.77 27.95
C SER A 171 -17.36 -2.05 27.18
N HIS A 172 -17.33 -1.94 25.85
CA HIS A 172 -17.11 -3.05 24.94
C HIS A 172 -15.62 -3.22 24.65
N GLY A 173 -14.93 -4.01 25.46
CA GLY A 173 -13.49 -4.22 25.33
C GLY A 173 -13.06 -5.51 24.63
N GLY A 174 -13.98 -6.23 23.96
CA GLY A 174 -13.65 -7.49 23.30
C GLY A 174 -13.83 -8.73 24.18
N PHE A 175 -14.63 -8.61 25.25
CA PHE A 175 -15.01 -9.73 26.11
C PHE A 175 -15.75 -10.80 25.31
N TYR A 176 -16.74 -10.38 24.51
CA TYR A 176 -17.42 -11.26 23.58
C TYR A 176 -16.67 -11.35 22.25
N GLU A 177 -16.60 -12.55 21.68
CA GLU A 177 -15.89 -12.79 20.41
C GLU A 177 -16.39 -11.89 19.27
N GLY A 178 -17.70 -11.60 19.24
CA GLY A 178 -18.31 -10.71 18.27
C GLY A 178 -17.83 -9.25 18.32
N GLU A 179 -17.25 -8.81 19.45
CA GLU A 179 -16.75 -7.45 19.65
C GLU A 179 -15.28 -7.30 19.27
N ARG A 180 -14.50 -8.39 19.36
CA ARG A 180 -13.05 -8.39 19.11
C ARG A 180 -12.71 -7.86 17.72
N LYS A 181 -13.56 -8.11 16.73
CA LYS A 181 -13.41 -7.56 15.37
C LYS A 181 -13.42 -6.03 15.35
N TRP A 182 -14.22 -5.39 16.21
CA TRP A 182 -14.33 -3.92 16.29
C TRP A 182 -13.17 -3.31 17.07
N VAL A 183 -12.79 -3.93 18.19
CA VAL A 183 -11.60 -3.53 18.96
C VAL A 183 -10.34 -3.65 18.10
N LYS A 184 -10.22 -4.74 17.33
CA LYS A 184 -9.10 -4.94 16.40
C LYS A 184 -9.06 -3.85 15.33
N LEU A 185 -10.21 -3.40 14.82
CA LEU A 185 -10.26 -2.29 13.86
C LEU A 185 -9.77 -0.97 14.48
N ILE A 186 -10.13 -0.69 15.73
CA ILE A 186 -9.63 0.46 16.51
C ILE A 186 -8.11 0.38 16.64
N GLN A 187 -7.59 -0.76 17.11
CA GLN A 187 -6.15 -0.97 17.29
C GLN A 187 -5.37 -0.79 15.99
N GLN A 188 -5.86 -1.36 14.88
CA GLN A 188 -5.24 -1.20 13.55
C GLN A 188 -5.29 0.26 13.06
N ALA A 189 -6.33 1.01 13.39
CA ALA A 189 -6.41 2.43 13.06
C ALA A 189 -5.36 3.26 13.83
N LEU A 190 -5.17 2.96 15.12
CA LEU A 190 -4.12 3.59 15.93
C LEU A 190 -2.73 3.27 15.38
N GLN A 191 -2.49 2.04 14.93
CA GLN A 191 -1.23 1.64 14.28
C GLN A 191 -0.99 2.45 13.00
N ARG A 192 -1.99 2.57 12.12
CA ARG A 192 -1.88 3.35 10.87
C ARG A 192 -1.60 4.83 11.13
N LYS A 193 -2.13 5.38 12.23
CA LYS A 193 -1.97 6.79 12.62
C LYS A 193 -0.74 7.04 13.50
N GLY A 194 0.05 6.00 13.81
CA GLY A 194 1.28 6.12 14.60
C GLY A 194 1.07 6.27 16.10
N PHE A 195 -0.12 5.95 16.62
CA PHE A 195 -0.44 5.99 18.06
C PHE A 195 -0.27 4.64 18.76
N ALA A 196 0.00 3.57 18.02
CA ALA A 196 0.23 2.23 18.57
C ALA A 196 1.40 1.50 17.86
N PRO A 197 2.06 0.53 18.52
CA PRO A 197 3.13 -0.26 17.90
C PRO A 197 2.65 -1.00 16.66
N THR A 198 3.45 -1.07 15.61
CA THR A 198 3.09 -1.72 14.33
C THR A 198 3.10 -3.25 14.36
N ASP A 199 3.35 -3.89 15.51
CA ASP A 199 3.29 -5.34 15.66
C ASP A 199 1.84 -5.84 15.43
N PRO A 200 1.59 -6.73 14.45
CA PRO A 200 0.25 -7.28 14.22
C PRO A 200 -0.35 -8.01 15.42
N ARG A 201 0.47 -8.50 16.36
CA ARG A 201 0.01 -9.16 17.60
C ARG A 201 -0.56 -8.18 18.62
N TRP A 202 -0.23 -6.90 18.53
CA TRP A 202 -0.80 -5.87 19.41
C TRP A 202 -2.26 -5.58 19.06
N ALA A 203 -2.65 -5.75 17.80
CA ALA A 203 -4.03 -5.65 17.35
C ALA A 203 -4.76 -6.99 17.50
N ASP A 204 -4.90 -7.45 18.74
CA ASP A 204 -5.48 -8.75 19.12
C ASP A 204 -7.01 -8.73 19.32
N GLY A 205 -7.61 -7.54 19.36
CA GLY A 205 -9.04 -7.36 19.63
C GLY A 205 -9.40 -7.31 21.12
N LEU A 206 -8.41 -7.15 22.02
CA LEU A 206 -8.62 -6.97 23.45
C LEU A 206 -8.27 -5.53 23.85
N TYR A 207 -9.26 -4.80 24.35
CA TYR A 207 -9.11 -3.40 24.71
C TYR A 207 -8.57 -3.32 26.14
N GLU A 208 -7.27 -3.47 26.29
CA GLU A 208 -6.57 -3.35 27.57
C GLU A 208 -5.93 -1.96 27.73
N GLN A 209 -5.25 -1.72 28.86
CA GLN A 209 -4.65 -0.42 29.17
C GLN A 209 -3.78 0.16 28.04
N PRO A 210 -2.94 -0.62 27.33
CA PRO A 210 -2.19 -0.08 26.20
C PRO A 210 -3.08 0.48 25.08
N THR A 211 -4.22 -0.15 24.81
CA THR A 211 -5.17 0.34 23.80
C THR A 211 -5.83 1.64 24.30
N ALA A 212 -6.23 1.69 25.57
CA ALA A 212 -6.79 2.89 26.19
C ALA A 212 -5.83 4.08 26.14
N ASP A 213 -4.56 3.86 26.46
CA ASP A 213 -3.52 4.91 26.44
C ASP A 213 -3.28 5.42 25.02
N SER A 214 -3.21 4.52 24.03
CA SER A 214 -3.10 4.88 22.62
C SER A 214 -4.30 5.69 22.12
N VAL A 215 -5.53 5.32 22.52
CA VAL A 215 -6.75 6.08 22.19
C VAL A 215 -6.72 7.46 22.84
N ALA A 216 -6.35 7.55 24.12
CA ALA A 216 -6.23 8.81 24.83
C ALA A 216 -5.20 9.75 24.15
N ALA A 217 -4.06 9.22 23.72
CA ALA A 217 -3.05 9.98 22.99
C ALA A 217 -3.59 10.49 21.64
N TRP A 218 -4.29 9.63 20.89
CA TRP A 218 -4.93 10.01 19.63
C TRP A 218 -5.99 11.11 19.83
N GLN A 219 -6.85 10.95 20.84
CA GLN A 219 -7.89 11.91 21.20
C GLN A 219 -7.32 13.27 21.57
N ARG A 220 -6.23 13.33 22.35
CA ARG A 220 -5.57 14.62 22.67
C ARG A 220 -5.08 15.35 21.42
N ALA A 221 -4.69 14.61 20.39
CA ALA A 221 -4.20 15.18 19.15
C ALA A 221 -5.33 15.56 18.16
N HIS A 222 -6.50 14.90 18.22
CA HIS A 222 -7.51 14.98 17.15
C HIS A 222 -8.93 15.34 17.61
N MET A 223 -9.21 15.24 18.91
CA MET A 223 -10.54 15.41 19.49
C MET A 223 -10.50 16.51 20.57
N PRO A 224 -10.31 17.79 20.22
CA PRO A 224 -10.08 18.88 21.18
C PRO A 224 -11.24 19.14 22.16
N GLY A 225 -12.43 18.57 21.92
CA GLY A 225 -13.60 18.67 22.79
C GLY A 225 -13.87 17.45 23.67
N THR A 226 -13.10 16.36 23.54
CA THR A 226 -13.39 15.15 24.32
C THR A 226 -12.97 15.30 25.78
N THR A 227 -13.81 14.79 26.66
CA THR A 227 -13.53 14.65 28.10
C THR A 227 -13.35 13.19 28.52
N ARG A 228 -13.62 12.24 27.61
CA ARG A 228 -13.63 10.80 27.86
C ARG A 228 -12.39 10.14 27.25
N TYR A 229 -11.23 10.50 27.77
CA TYR A 229 -9.95 10.01 27.26
C TYR A 229 -9.80 8.50 27.45
N GLY A 230 -9.43 7.81 26.37
CA GLY A 230 -9.20 6.37 26.35
C GLY A 230 -10.45 5.54 26.08
N GLU A 231 -11.59 6.19 25.81
CA GLU A 231 -12.84 5.59 25.37
C GLU A 231 -13.15 6.04 23.95
N VAL A 232 -13.56 5.13 23.07
CA VAL A 232 -14.01 5.49 21.71
C VAL A 232 -15.53 5.52 21.70
N TRP A 233 -16.09 6.69 21.41
CA TRP A 233 -17.52 6.95 21.29
C TRP A 233 -17.95 7.08 19.82
N SER A 234 -19.25 7.22 19.58
CA SER A 234 -19.83 7.27 18.23
C SER A 234 -19.31 8.43 17.37
N ASP A 235 -18.89 9.53 17.99
CA ASP A 235 -18.29 10.71 17.34
C ASP A 235 -16.79 10.53 17.07
N ASP A 236 -16.07 9.82 17.94
CA ASP A 236 -14.67 9.41 17.69
C ASP A 236 -14.58 8.45 16.50
N TRP A 237 -15.49 7.48 16.41
CA TRP A 237 -15.48 6.37 15.46
C TRP A 237 -15.24 6.75 13.99
N PRO A 238 -16.02 7.67 13.37
CA PRO A 238 -15.78 8.08 11.99
C PRO A 238 -14.46 8.81 11.78
N ILE A 239 -13.91 9.44 12.82
CA ILE A 239 -12.67 10.23 12.73
C ILE A 239 -11.46 9.30 12.91
N LEU A 240 -11.52 8.39 13.87
CA LEU A 240 -10.48 7.41 14.15
C LEU A 240 -10.29 6.44 12.98
N LEU A 241 -11.39 5.93 12.40
CA LEU A 241 -11.33 4.90 11.36
C LEU A 241 -11.14 5.45 9.95
N ARG A 242 -11.35 6.75 9.73
CA ARG A 242 -11.09 7.40 8.43
C ARG A 242 -9.59 7.45 8.17
N GLY A 243 -9.19 7.04 6.96
CA GLY A 243 -7.81 7.06 6.47
C GLY A 243 -7.28 8.48 6.42
#